data_AF-A0A0N4SZ61-F1
#
_entry.id   AF-A0A0N4SZ61-F1
#
_cell.length_a   1.000
_cell.length_b   1.000
_cell.length_c   1.000
_cell.angle_alpha   90.00
_cell.angle_beta   90.00
_cell.angle_gamma   90.00
#
_symmetry.space_group_name_H-M   'P 1'
#
loop_
_entity.id
_entity.type
_entity.pdbx_description
1 polymer ?
#
loop_
_entity_poly.entity_id
_entity_poly.type
_entity_poly.pdbx_seq_one_letter_code
_entity_poly.pdbx_strand_id
1 'polypeptide(L)'
;MMTPEQCEFIAGNEWIQINPQFNLDELHLICGDIGPFEAGMPIWVPLWIAVTLRKRRKCTIIPPQWLCVEELKKLVIAESGTNAFGQVPRFYLEIAHMFVQYAKEDLPDSDMVWSFILIRRVKRSFRNLTPHVRSDIPVEDHHFNFTDILLSPNETKDLSQREWFLMPPKMRQTSQTLLQNSLKLLKISQLHTHLRAQIRVYVQDLWDKRSAKLNNSSTKFLGQVESCHARMDNITLMEVAYIKRSLITASREIEALNKSFHELSSQNSSDQRYVIA
;
A
#
# COMPACT_ATOMS: atom_id res chain seq x y z
N MET A 1 16.52 8.06 6.62
CA MET A 1 15.40 8.18 5.66
C MET A 1 14.25 7.39 6.22
N MET A 2 13.02 7.91 6.14
CA MET A 2 11.86 7.21 6.69
C MET A 2 11.53 6.00 5.81
N THR A 3 11.42 4.81 6.41
CA THR A 3 11.08 3.57 5.68
C THR A 3 9.56 3.32 5.71
N PRO A 4 9.01 2.49 4.81
CA PRO A 4 7.60 2.11 4.86
C PRO A 4 7.20 1.49 6.20
N GLU A 5 8.08 0.72 6.83
CA GLU A 5 7.87 0.12 8.15
C GLU A 5 7.78 1.20 9.25
N GLN A 6 8.59 2.26 9.15
CA GLN A 6 8.49 3.40 10.07
C GLN A 6 7.21 4.20 9.86
N CYS A 7 6.75 4.36 8.62
CA CYS A 7 5.46 4.98 8.34
C CYS A 7 4.30 4.16 8.94
N GLU A 8 4.33 2.84 8.79
CA GLU A 8 3.34 1.92 9.39
C GLU A 8 3.36 2.00 10.91
N PHE A 9 4.55 2.02 11.53
CA PHE A 9 4.69 2.21 12.97
C PHE A 9 4.05 3.52 13.45
N ILE A 10 4.26 4.62 12.73
CA ILE A 10 3.65 5.92 13.05
C ILE A 10 2.14 5.87 12.88
N ALA A 11 1.66 5.28 11.79
CA ALA A 11 0.24 5.11 11.51
C ALA A 11 -0.47 4.23 12.54
N GLY A 12 0.25 3.33 13.22
CA GLY A 12 -0.30 2.51 14.30
C GLY A 12 -0.88 3.31 15.47
N ASN A 13 -0.49 4.58 15.63
CA ASN A 13 -1.04 5.47 16.65
C ASN A 13 -2.39 6.09 16.29
N GLU A 14 -2.90 5.86 15.08
CA GLU A 14 -4.24 6.31 14.73
C GLU A 14 -5.30 5.53 15.51
N TRP A 15 -6.33 6.26 15.92
CA TRP A 15 -7.43 5.68 16.68
C TRP A 15 -8.42 4.99 15.74
N ILE A 16 -8.82 3.79 16.11
CA ILE A 16 -9.77 2.98 15.37
C ILE A 16 -10.77 2.31 16.30
N GLN A 17 -11.96 2.07 15.78
CA GLN A 17 -13.00 1.38 16.53
C GLN A 17 -12.85 -0.13 16.38
N ILE A 18 -13.02 -0.85 17.48
CA ILE A 18 -13.09 -2.31 17.50
C ILE A 18 -14.37 -2.77 18.20
N ASN A 19 -14.81 -3.97 17.88
CA ASN A 19 -15.81 -4.68 18.67
C ASN A 19 -15.12 -5.83 19.44
N PRO A 20 -14.89 -5.71 20.76
CA PRO A 20 -14.22 -6.73 21.55
C PRO A 20 -15.13 -7.93 21.82
N GLN A 21 -14.53 -9.09 22.04
CA GLN A 21 -15.18 -10.35 22.37
C GLN A 21 -14.87 -10.81 23.81
N PHE A 22 -14.44 -9.88 24.65
CA PHE A 22 -14.04 -10.11 26.03
C PHE A 22 -14.46 -8.91 26.89
N ASN A 23 -14.54 -9.16 28.20
CA ASN A 23 -14.72 -8.10 29.20
C ASN A 23 -13.38 -7.86 29.89
N LEU A 24 -13.05 -6.60 30.13
CA LEU A 24 -11.86 -6.17 30.89
C LEU A 24 -12.09 -4.76 31.41
N ASP A 25 -11.68 -4.51 32.65
CA ASP A 25 -11.69 -3.15 33.20
C ASP A 25 -10.72 -2.23 32.44
N GLU A 26 -10.73 -0.96 32.79
CA GLU A 26 -9.86 0.04 32.17
C GLU A 26 -8.36 -0.31 32.32
N LEU A 27 -7.63 -0.21 31.22
CA LEU A 27 -6.19 -0.40 31.15
C LEU A 27 -5.48 0.95 31.25
N HIS A 28 -4.75 1.16 32.34
CA HIS A 28 -3.91 2.35 32.52
C HIS A 28 -2.58 2.19 31.77
N LEU A 29 -2.38 2.93 30.68
CA LEU A 29 -1.13 2.94 29.92
C LEU A 29 -0.34 4.22 30.18
N ILE A 30 0.96 4.18 29.82
CA ILE A 30 1.86 5.34 29.94
C ILE A 30 1.30 6.58 29.20
N CYS A 31 0.62 6.35 28.09
CA CYS A 31 0.10 7.41 27.21
C CYS A 31 -1.42 7.58 27.27
N GLY A 32 -2.05 7.18 28.38
CA GLY A 32 -3.48 7.33 28.62
C GLY A 32 -4.19 6.00 28.86
N ASP A 33 -5.46 6.11 29.25
CA ASP A 33 -6.27 4.97 29.66
C ASP A 33 -7.10 4.45 28.49
N ILE A 34 -7.34 3.14 28.45
CA ILE A 34 -8.13 2.49 27.41
C ILE A 34 -9.05 1.46 28.04
N GLY A 35 -10.33 1.58 27.75
CA GLY A 35 -11.37 0.72 28.30
C GLY A 35 -12.47 1.56 28.95
N PRO A 36 -13.35 0.94 29.73
CA PRO A 36 -13.48 -0.50 29.92
C PRO A 36 -13.86 -1.23 28.61
N PHE A 37 -13.42 -2.48 28.46
CA PHE A 37 -13.81 -3.35 27.35
C PHE A 37 -15.04 -4.17 27.76
N GLU A 38 -16.09 -4.09 26.95
CA GLU A 38 -17.31 -4.88 27.12
C GLU A 38 -17.59 -5.66 25.84
N ALA A 39 -17.77 -6.97 25.94
CA ALA A 39 -17.98 -7.85 24.80
C ALA A 39 -19.22 -7.41 23.99
N GLY A 40 -19.03 -7.20 22.69
CA GLY A 40 -20.09 -6.74 21.80
C GLY A 40 -20.26 -5.22 21.72
N MET A 41 -19.62 -4.45 22.60
CA MET A 41 -19.73 -2.99 22.65
C MET A 41 -18.55 -2.31 21.96
N PRO A 42 -18.77 -1.51 20.89
CA PRO A 42 -17.68 -0.86 20.18
C PRO A 42 -16.90 0.15 21.04
N ILE A 43 -15.57 0.09 20.96
CA ILE A 43 -14.65 0.99 21.68
C ILE A 43 -13.52 1.49 20.78
N TRP A 44 -13.03 2.70 21.05
CA TRP A 44 -11.88 3.28 20.37
C TRP A 44 -10.57 2.84 21.02
N VAL A 45 -9.63 2.37 20.20
CA VAL A 45 -8.27 2.00 20.63
C VAL A 45 -7.26 2.45 19.57
N PRO A 46 -5.99 2.64 19.92
CA PRO A 46 -4.92 2.75 18.92
C PRO A 46 -4.86 1.53 18.02
N LEU A 47 -4.59 1.74 16.73
CA LEU A 47 -4.58 0.70 15.71
C LEU A 47 -3.60 -0.43 16.00
N TRP A 48 -2.45 -0.13 16.63
CA TRP A 48 -1.51 -1.18 17.07
C TRP A 48 -2.10 -2.11 18.13
N ILE A 49 -2.99 -1.62 19.00
CA ILE A 49 -3.75 -2.45 19.96
C ILE A 49 -4.80 -3.26 19.22
N ALA A 50 -5.57 -2.63 18.33
CA ALA A 50 -6.59 -3.29 17.54
C ALA A 50 -6.02 -4.50 16.78
N VAL A 51 -4.89 -4.32 16.09
CA VAL A 51 -4.18 -5.39 15.38
C VAL A 51 -3.72 -6.49 16.34
N THR A 52 -3.20 -6.13 17.52
CA THR A 52 -2.73 -7.09 18.52
C THR A 52 -3.87 -7.95 19.07
N LEU A 53 -5.03 -7.33 19.37
CA LEU A 53 -6.23 -8.02 19.83
C LEU A 53 -6.83 -8.90 18.72
N ARG A 54 -6.84 -8.41 17.47
CA ARG A 54 -7.35 -9.16 16.32
C ARG A 54 -6.52 -10.40 16.00
N LYS A 55 -5.18 -10.31 16.08
CA LYS A 55 -4.26 -11.46 15.95
C LYS A 55 -4.56 -12.56 16.99
N ARG A 56 -5.01 -12.17 18.17
CA ARG A 56 -5.45 -13.08 19.25
C ARG A 56 -6.91 -13.51 19.13
N ARG A 57 -7.61 -13.13 18.05
CA ARG A 57 -9.05 -13.39 17.82
C ARG A 57 -9.92 -12.92 18.98
N LYS A 58 -9.61 -11.75 19.56
CA LYS A 58 -10.34 -11.17 20.70
C LYS A 58 -11.22 -9.97 20.32
N CYS A 59 -11.18 -9.54 19.07
CA CYS A 59 -12.02 -8.46 18.57
C CYS A 59 -12.21 -8.59 17.06
N THR A 60 -13.21 -7.89 16.55
CA THR A 60 -13.34 -7.53 15.13
C THR A 60 -12.97 -6.06 14.99
N ILE A 61 -12.09 -5.72 14.05
CA ILE A 61 -11.72 -4.32 13.80
C ILE A 61 -12.78 -3.71 12.89
N ILE A 62 -13.34 -2.56 13.25
CA ILE A 62 -14.32 -1.87 12.41
C ILE A 62 -13.55 -1.04 11.37
N PRO A 63 -13.75 -1.28 10.06
CA PRO A 63 -13.05 -0.52 9.03
C PRO A 63 -13.46 0.97 9.06
N PRO A 64 -12.52 1.91 8.82
CA PRO A 64 -12.86 3.32 8.69
C PRO A 64 -13.85 3.54 7.55
N GLN A 65 -14.72 4.54 7.68
CA GLN A 65 -15.77 4.82 6.69
C GLN A 65 -15.23 5.05 5.28
N TRP A 66 -14.04 5.63 5.15
CA TRP A 66 -13.40 5.85 3.84
C TRP A 66 -12.85 4.58 3.20
N LEU A 67 -12.64 3.50 3.96
CA LEU A 67 -12.08 2.23 3.49
C LEU A 67 -13.20 1.32 2.97
N CYS A 68 -14.04 1.87 2.10
CA CYS A 68 -15.06 1.15 1.34
C CYS A 68 -14.96 1.53 -0.14
N VAL A 69 -15.65 0.75 -0.96
CA VAL A 69 -15.60 0.86 -2.42
C VAL A 69 -16.09 2.23 -2.90
N GLU A 70 -17.18 2.71 -2.32
CA GLU A 70 -17.88 3.91 -2.73
C GLU A 70 -17.03 5.16 -2.45
N GLU A 71 -16.48 5.27 -1.24
CA GLU A 71 -15.68 6.41 -0.82
C GLU A 71 -14.31 6.43 -1.52
N LEU A 72 -13.66 5.27 -1.66
CA LEU A 72 -12.41 5.20 -2.41
C LEU A 72 -12.57 5.60 -3.87
N LYS A 73 -13.69 5.20 -4.50
CA LYS A 73 -14.01 5.63 -5.87
C LYS A 73 -14.16 7.16 -5.95
N LYS A 74 -14.82 7.80 -4.97
CA LYS A 74 -14.92 9.27 -4.91
C LYS A 74 -13.55 9.93 -4.79
N LEU A 75 -12.67 9.42 -3.92
CA LEU A 75 -11.30 9.92 -3.76
C LEU A 75 -10.51 9.82 -5.07
N VAL A 76 -10.62 8.69 -5.76
CA VAL A 76 -9.97 8.46 -7.06
C VAL A 76 -10.47 9.43 -8.14
N ILE A 77 -11.77 9.69 -8.20
CA ILE A 77 -12.36 10.65 -9.16
C ILE A 77 -11.90 12.07 -8.84
N ALA A 78 -11.93 12.46 -7.56
CA ALA A 78 -11.49 13.78 -7.12
C ALA A 78 -10.01 14.02 -7.43
N GLU A 79 -9.17 13.00 -7.24
CA GLU A 79 -7.74 13.07 -7.57
C GLU A 79 -7.51 13.21 -9.08
N SER A 80 -8.31 12.53 -9.92
CA SER A 80 -8.20 12.68 -11.39
C SER A 80 -8.59 14.07 -11.90
N GLY A 81 -9.47 14.79 -11.19
CA GLY A 81 -10.08 16.03 -11.68
C GLY A 81 -9.20 17.28 -11.62
N THR A 82 -8.08 17.26 -10.89
CA THR A 82 -7.24 18.44 -10.68
C THR A 82 -5.76 18.11 -10.80
N ASN A 83 -4.92 19.12 -11.11
CA ASN A 83 -3.46 18.95 -11.09
C ASN A 83 -2.86 19.05 -9.68
N ALA A 84 -3.60 19.60 -8.71
CA ALA A 84 -3.19 19.65 -7.31
C ALA A 84 -3.46 18.30 -6.63
N PHE A 85 -2.82 18.08 -5.48
CA PHE A 85 -3.10 16.91 -4.63
C PHE A 85 -4.45 17.08 -3.94
N GLY A 86 -5.34 16.11 -4.13
CA GLY A 86 -6.59 16.03 -3.37
C GLY A 86 -6.32 15.76 -1.90
N GLN A 87 -7.27 16.12 -1.03
CA GLN A 87 -7.25 15.66 0.35
C GLN A 87 -7.52 14.16 0.38
N VAL A 88 -6.71 13.43 1.14
CA VAL A 88 -6.87 12.00 1.37
C VAL A 88 -6.87 11.73 2.88
N PRO A 89 -7.52 10.65 3.34
CA PRO A 89 -7.43 10.24 4.73
C PRO A 89 -5.99 10.09 5.19
N ARG A 90 -5.71 10.49 6.44
CA ARG A 90 -4.38 10.38 7.01
C ARG A 90 -3.95 8.91 7.05
N PHE A 91 -2.72 8.64 6.65
CA PHE A 91 -2.16 7.29 6.62
C PHE A 91 -2.99 6.25 5.84
N TYR A 92 -3.71 6.67 4.78
CA TYR A 92 -4.63 5.79 4.07
C TYR A 92 -3.94 4.51 3.52
N LEU A 93 -2.67 4.60 3.13
CA LEU A 93 -1.91 3.45 2.62
C LEU A 93 -1.54 2.48 3.73
N GLU A 94 -1.05 3.00 4.84
CA GLU A 94 -0.61 2.22 5.99
C GLU A 94 -1.79 1.57 6.68
N ILE A 95 -2.91 2.29 6.84
CA ILE A 95 -4.15 1.73 7.40
C ILE A 95 -4.71 0.67 6.46
N ALA A 96 -4.85 0.95 5.16
CA ALA A 96 -5.30 -0.06 4.20
C ALA A 96 -4.39 -1.30 4.22
N HIS A 97 -3.08 -1.11 4.33
CA HIS A 97 -2.11 -2.19 4.46
C HIS A 97 -2.34 -3.04 5.72
N MET A 98 -2.50 -2.40 6.89
CA MET A 98 -2.72 -3.09 8.16
C MET A 98 -4.02 -3.91 8.16
N PHE A 99 -5.10 -3.38 7.58
CA PHE A 99 -6.36 -4.13 7.42
C PHE A 99 -6.15 -5.37 6.55
N VAL A 100 -5.51 -5.19 5.41
CA VAL A 100 -5.21 -6.29 4.48
C VAL A 100 -4.37 -7.37 5.13
N GLN A 101 -3.39 -6.99 5.94
CA GLN A 101 -2.46 -7.91 6.55
C GLN A 101 -3.07 -8.66 7.75
N TYR A 102 -3.89 -7.98 8.56
CA TYR A 102 -4.29 -8.49 9.87
C TYR A 102 -5.80 -8.63 10.09
N ALA A 103 -6.62 -7.93 9.31
CA ALA A 103 -8.06 -7.83 9.50
C ALA A 103 -8.84 -7.91 8.17
N LYS A 104 -8.33 -8.71 7.21
CA LYS A 104 -8.92 -8.83 5.87
C LYS A 104 -10.41 -9.25 5.93
N GLU A 105 -10.72 -10.15 6.86
CA GLU A 105 -12.07 -10.71 7.07
C GLU A 105 -13.04 -9.66 7.61
N ASP A 106 -12.52 -8.58 8.18
CA ASP A 106 -13.31 -7.50 8.75
C ASP A 106 -13.62 -6.41 7.69
N LEU A 107 -13.07 -6.53 6.48
CA LEU A 107 -13.36 -5.64 5.36
C LEU A 107 -14.64 -6.07 4.62
N PRO A 108 -15.48 -5.11 4.17
CA PRO A 108 -16.56 -5.40 3.24
C PRO A 108 -15.97 -5.91 1.91
N ASP A 109 -16.62 -6.88 1.29
CA ASP A 109 -16.20 -7.48 0.00
C ASP A 109 -14.79 -8.11 0.00
N SER A 110 -14.38 -8.79 1.08
CA SER A 110 -13.06 -9.42 1.29
C SER A 110 -12.62 -10.50 0.27
N ASP A 111 -13.43 -10.81 -0.74
CA ASP A 111 -13.25 -11.96 -1.63
C ASP A 111 -12.16 -11.78 -2.70
N MET A 112 -10.95 -11.27 -2.40
CA MET A 112 -9.80 -11.37 -3.32
C MET A 112 -8.41 -11.37 -2.70
N VAL A 113 -7.45 -11.90 -3.46
CA VAL A 113 -6.03 -12.07 -3.16
C VAL A 113 -5.33 -10.72 -2.96
N TRP A 114 -5.36 -10.23 -1.73
CA TRP A 114 -4.68 -9.00 -1.33
C TRP A 114 -3.16 -9.15 -1.15
N SER A 115 -2.67 -10.38 -1.12
CA SER A 115 -1.51 -10.73 -0.30
C SER A 115 -0.15 -10.26 -0.82
N PHE A 116 0.01 -9.73 -2.04
CA PHE A 116 1.38 -9.57 -2.55
C PHE A 116 1.71 -8.39 -3.46
N ILE A 117 0.79 -7.74 -4.15
CA ILE A 117 1.19 -6.89 -5.28
C ILE A 117 1.43 -5.42 -4.91
N LEU A 118 0.55 -4.79 -4.13
CA LEU A 118 0.63 -3.35 -3.79
C LEU A 118 1.89 -3.07 -2.95
N ILE A 119 2.08 -3.84 -1.88
CA ILE A 119 3.23 -3.71 -0.97
C ILE A 119 4.53 -4.08 -1.69
N ARG A 120 4.55 -5.13 -2.53
CA ARG A 120 5.76 -5.45 -3.30
C ARG A 120 6.09 -4.35 -4.28
N ARG A 121 5.13 -3.67 -4.93
CA ARG A 121 5.43 -2.54 -5.81
C ARG A 121 6.00 -1.37 -5.02
N VAL A 122 5.36 -0.97 -3.91
CA VAL A 122 5.87 0.11 -3.06
C VAL A 122 7.25 -0.25 -2.51
N LYS A 123 7.41 -1.38 -1.82
CA LYS A 123 8.70 -1.84 -1.28
C LYS A 123 9.76 -2.05 -2.36
N ARG A 124 9.41 -2.53 -3.56
CA ARG A 124 10.35 -2.68 -4.69
C ARG A 124 10.81 -1.31 -5.19
N SER A 125 9.91 -0.35 -5.33
CA SER A 125 10.29 1.00 -5.71
C SER A 125 11.17 1.66 -4.65
N PHE A 126 10.90 1.46 -3.35
CA PHE A 126 11.79 1.89 -2.26
C PHE A 126 13.16 1.20 -2.29
N ARG A 127 13.20 -0.12 -2.56
CA ARG A 127 14.44 -0.91 -2.65
C ARG A 127 15.33 -0.47 -3.81
N ASN A 128 14.73 -0.02 -4.92
CA ASN A 128 15.45 0.55 -6.05
C ASN A 128 15.99 1.97 -5.77
N LEU A 129 15.41 2.70 -4.80
CA LEU A 129 15.86 4.03 -4.36
C LEU A 129 16.97 3.97 -3.29
N THR A 130 17.24 2.79 -2.73
CA THR A 130 18.40 2.52 -1.90
C THR A 130 19.51 1.89 -2.75
N PRO A 131 20.51 2.66 -3.24
CA PRO A 131 21.73 2.02 -3.70
C PRO A 131 22.30 1.23 -2.51
N HIS A 132 22.74 0.00 -2.78
CA HIS A 132 23.38 -0.88 -1.81
C HIS A 132 24.50 -0.10 -1.11
N VAL A 133 24.25 0.39 0.11
CA VAL A 133 25.32 0.66 1.05
C VAL A 133 25.70 -0.73 1.54
N ARG A 134 26.79 -1.25 1.00
CA ARG A 134 27.47 -2.43 1.53
C ARG A 134 28.07 -2.02 2.87
N SER A 135 27.24 -1.96 3.90
CA SER A 135 27.70 -1.91 5.29
C SER A 135 27.65 -3.35 5.79
N ASP A 136 28.82 -3.98 5.81
CA ASP A 136 29.05 -5.24 6.50
C ASP A 136 28.88 -5.03 8.01
N ILE A 137 27.62 -4.93 8.45
CA ILE A 137 27.22 -5.02 9.85
C ILE A 137 26.20 -6.17 9.87
N PRO A 138 26.46 -7.28 10.58
CA PRO A 138 25.46 -8.31 10.78
C PRO A 138 24.35 -7.69 11.62
N VAL A 139 23.24 -7.32 10.98
CA VAL A 139 21.99 -7.15 11.68
C VAL A 139 21.50 -8.58 11.89
N GLU A 140 21.61 -9.08 13.12
CA GLU A 140 20.91 -10.30 13.50
C GLU A 140 19.42 -10.08 13.29
N ASP A 141 18.91 -10.60 12.17
CA ASP A 141 17.50 -10.75 11.89
C ASP A 141 16.92 -11.74 12.90
N HIS A 142 16.57 -11.27 14.08
CA HIS A 142 15.64 -11.98 14.95
C HIS A 142 14.23 -11.89 14.35
N HIS A 143 14.03 -12.61 13.25
CA HIS A 143 12.71 -13.04 12.81
C HIS A 143 12.13 -13.98 13.88
N PHE A 144 11.38 -13.44 14.83
CA PHE A 144 10.48 -14.24 15.65
C PHE A 144 9.37 -14.79 14.74
N ASN A 145 9.56 -16.02 14.28
CA ASN A 145 8.60 -16.76 13.47
C ASN A 145 8.17 -18.01 14.26
N PHE A 146 6.97 -17.99 14.85
CA PHE A 146 6.51 -19.04 15.78
C PHE A 146 5.56 -20.06 15.10
N THR A 147 5.59 -20.22 13.78
CA THR A 147 4.61 -21.07 13.07
C THR A 147 5.17 -22.25 12.29
N ASP A 148 6.45 -22.60 12.46
CA ASP A 148 6.96 -23.85 11.92
C ASP A 148 6.85 -24.95 12.98
N ILE A 149 5.68 -25.59 13.07
CA ILE A 149 5.46 -26.97 13.53
C ILE A 149 3.98 -27.33 13.19
N LEU A 150 3.79 -28.36 12.36
CA LEU A 150 2.55 -29.12 12.03
C LEU A 150 1.71 -28.71 10.81
N LEU A 151 1.95 -29.32 9.64
CA LEU A 151 1.23 -30.51 9.08
C LEU A 151 1.24 -30.56 7.54
N SER A 152 1.44 -31.77 7.03
CA SER A 152 1.59 -32.20 5.62
C SER A 152 0.26 -32.27 4.85
N PRO A 153 0.22 -32.03 3.52
CA PRO A 153 -0.95 -32.31 2.68
C PRO A 153 -0.84 -33.69 2.00
N ASN A 154 -1.73 -34.62 2.35
CA ASN A 154 -1.94 -35.88 1.63
C ASN A 154 -3.10 -35.76 0.62
N GLU A 155 -2.82 -36.16 -0.62
CA GLU A 155 -3.66 -36.87 -1.61
C GLU A 155 -5.11 -36.38 -1.85
N THR A 156 -5.48 -36.02 -3.08
CA THR A 156 -5.88 -37.02 -4.08
C THR A 156 -5.96 -36.38 -5.48
N LYS A 157 -5.15 -36.89 -6.41
CA LYS A 157 -5.35 -36.75 -7.85
C LYS A 157 -5.31 -38.15 -8.43
N ASP A 158 -6.46 -38.73 -8.73
CA ASP A 158 -6.66 -39.45 -9.99
C ASP A 158 -8.14 -39.75 -10.19
N LEU A 159 -8.52 -40.11 -11.43
CA LEU A 159 -9.83 -40.58 -11.88
C LEU A 159 -10.82 -39.51 -12.38
N SER A 160 -10.53 -38.86 -13.52
CA SER A 160 -11.64 -38.30 -14.32
C SER A 160 -11.44 -38.22 -15.84
N GLN A 161 -10.39 -38.81 -16.42
CA GLN A 161 -10.03 -38.53 -17.82
C GLN A 161 -10.22 -39.65 -18.84
N ARG A 162 -10.89 -40.77 -18.53
CA ARG A 162 -11.01 -41.88 -19.51
C ARG A 162 -12.40 -42.35 -19.95
N GLU A 163 -13.51 -41.72 -19.55
CA GLU A 163 -14.85 -42.25 -19.89
C GLU A 163 -15.70 -41.40 -20.86
N TRP A 164 -15.21 -40.27 -21.35
CA TRP A 164 -16.04 -39.33 -22.11
C TRP A 164 -16.38 -39.75 -23.56
N PHE A 165 -15.72 -40.78 -24.12
CA PHE A 165 -15.86 -41.15 -25.54
C PHE A 165 -16.90 -42.24 -25.84
N LEU A 166 -17.55 -42.83 -24.83
CA LEU A 166 -18.52 -43.94 -25.03
C LEU A 166 -19.99 -43.57 -24.78
N MET A 167 -20.33 -42.29 -24.60
CA MET A 167 -21.68 -41.90 -24.15
C MET A 167 -22.73 -41.79 -25.28
N PRO A 168 -23.97 -42.32 -25.09
CA PRO A 168 -25.05 -42.29 -26.08
C PRO A 168 -25.54 -40.86 -26.46
N PRO A 169 -26.14 -40.66 -27.64
CA PRO A 169 -26.50 -39.34 -28.17
C PRO A 169 -27.43 -38.50 -27.26
N LYS A 170 -28.35 -39.14 -26.54
CA LYS A 170 -29.26 -38.44 -25.60
C LYS A 170 -28.54 -37.89 -24.37
N MET A 171 -27.47 -38.55 -23.91
CA MET A 171 -26.63 -38.05 -22.82
C MET A 171 -25.68 -36.94 -23.27
N ARG A 172 -25.35 -36.86 -24.57
CA ARG A 172 -24.53 -35.78 -25.14
C ARG A 172 -25.21 -34.41 -25.02
N GLN A 173 -26.53 -34.35 -25.19
CA GLN A 173 -27.30 -33.11 -24.99
C GLN A 173 -27.36 -32.71 -23.51
N THR A 174 -27.53 -33.65 -22.59
CA THR A 174 -27.49 -33.40 -21.14
C THR A 174 -26.10 -32.96 -20.69
N SER A 175 -25.03 -33.55 -21.23
CA SER A 175 -23.65 -33.11 -20.98
C SER A 175 -23.35 -31.75 -21.61
N GLN A 176 -23.90 -31.41 -22.77
CA GLN A 176 -23.75 -30.09 -23.39
C GLN A 176 -24.50 -29.01 -22.60
N THR A 177 -25.70 -29.29 -22.08
CA THR A 177 -26.43 -28.35 -21.23
C THR A 177 -25.77 -28.20 -19.86
N LEU A 178 -25.24 -29.29 -19.28
CA LEU A 178 -24.41 -29.23 -18.07
C LEU A 178 -23.12 -28.43 -18.31
N LEU A 179 -22.43 -28.64 -19.44
CA LEU A 179 -21.25 -27.85 -19.83
C LEU A 179 -21.59 -26.37 -20.02
N GLN A 180 -22.69 -26.05 -20.70
CA GLN A 180 -23.17 -24.68 -20.87
C GLN A 180 -23.58 -24.05 -19.53
N ASN A 181 -24.19 -24.81 -18.62
CA ASN A 181 -24.52 -24.33 -17.29
C ASN A 181 -23.26 -24.12 -16.44
N SER A 182 -22.27 -25.00 -16.50
CA SER A 182 -20.98 -24.79 -15.84
C SER A 182 -20.19 -23.63 -16.45
N LEU A 183 -20.26 -23.38 -17.77
CA LEU A 183 -19.67 -22.21 -18.43
C LEU A 183 -20.41 -20.91 -18.07
N LYS A 184 -21.75 -20.95 -17.92
CA LYS A 184 -22.55 -19.82 -17.40
C LYS A 184 -22.21 -19.53 -15.95
N LEU A 185 -22.09 -20.55 -15.10
CA LEU A 185 -21.66 -20.41 -13.71
C LEU A 185 -20.22 -19.91 -13.61
N LEU A 186 -19.32 -20.33 -14.52
CA LEU A 186 -17.97 -19.78 -14.65
C LEU A 186 -18.00 -18.30 -15.04
N LYS A 187 -18.83 -17.89 -16.01
CA LYS A 187 -19.01 -16.47 -16.38
C LYS A 187 -19.61 -15.63 -15.26
N ILE A 188 -20.59 -16.17 -14.52
CA ILE A 188 -21.17 -15.50 -13.34
C ILE A 188 -20.13 -15.39 -12.23
N SER A 189 -19.32 -16.44 -12.00
CA SER A 189 -18.19 -16.39 -11.07
C SER A 189 -17.13 -15.40 -11.51
N GLN A 190 -16.86 -15.29 -12.82
CA GLN A 190 -15.93 -14.33 -13.42
C GLN A 190 -16.42 -12.88 -13.30
N LEU A 191 -17.72 -12.63 -13.52
CA LEU A 191 -18.38 -11.35 -13.27
C LEU A 191 -18.37 -11.00 -11.78
N HIS A 192 -18.60 -11.98 -10.90
CA HIS A 192 -18.47 -11.79 -9.46
C HIS A 192 -17.01 -11.48 -9.08
N THR A 193 -16.01 -12.15 -9.67
CA THR A 193 -14.59 -11.78 -9.52
C THR A 193 -14.19 -10.50 -10.24
N HIS A 194 -15.05 -9.86 -11.05
CA HIS A 194 -14.77 -8.51 -11.55
C HIS A 194 -15.27 -7.43 -10.58
N LEU A 195 -16.27 -7.76 -9.75
CA LEU A 195 -16.84 -6.87 -8.73
C LEU A 195 -16.14 -6.97 -7.37
N ARG A 196 -15.51 -8.11 -7.05
CA ARG A 196 -15.01 -8.49 -5.70
C ARG A 196 -13.65 -7.89 -5.25
N ALA A 197 -13.02 -6.98 -6.00
CA ALA A 197 -11.67 -6.44 -5.67
C ALA A 197 -11.55 -4.93 -5.82
N GLN A 198 -12.63 -4.24 -5.50
CA GLN A 198 -12.70 -2.82 -5.75
C GLN A 198 -11.80 -2.00 -4.82
N ILE A 199 -11.75 -2.29 -3.51
CA ILE A 199 -10.96 -1.50 -2.54
C ILE A 199 -9.47 -1.49 -2.92
N ARG A 200 -8.87 -2.65 -3.20
CA ARG A 200 -7.45 -2.73 -3.59
C ARG A 200 -7.16 -1.92 -4.84
N VAL A 201 -8.01 -2.08 -5.86
CA VAL A 201 -7.84 -1.42 -7.15
C VAL A 201 -7.91 0.10 -6.98
N TYR A 202 -8.86 0.60 -6.19
CA TYR A 202 -8.97 2.04 -5.97
C TYR A 202 -7.83 2.61 -5.11
N VAL A 203 -7.37 1.91 -4.06
CA VAL A 203 -6.19 2.35 -3.28
C VAL A 203 -4.94 2.40 -4.17
N GLN A 204 -4.75 1.40 -5.03
CA GLN A 204 -3.64 1.35 -5.98
C GLN A 204 -3.73 2.49 -7.01
N ASP A 205 -4.90 2.68 -7.63
CA ASP A 205 -5.11 3.71 -8.63
C ASP A 205 -4.92 5.12 -8.04
N LEU A 206 -5.38 5.34 -6.80
CA LEU A 206 -5.15 6.58 -6.07
C LEU A 206 -3.65 6.83 -5.86
N TRP A 207 -2.90 5.82 -5.39
CA TRP A 207 -1.44 5.92 -5.23
C TRP A 207 -0.73 6.19 -6.57
N ASP A 208 -1.08 5.47 -7.63
CA ASP A 208 -0.41 5.59 -8.92
C ASP A 208 -0.61 7.00 -9.51
N LYS A 209 -1.84 7.52 -9.43
CA LYS A 209 -2.15 8.91 -9.83
C LYS A 209 -1.35 9.94 -9.05
N ARG A 210 -1.34 9.81 -7.72
CA ARG A 210 -0.65 10.76 -6.84
C ARG A 210 0.87 10.68 -7.01
N SER A 211 1.42 9.48 -7.14
CA SER A 211 2.83 9.26 -7.45
C SER A 211 3.22 9.89 -8.79
N ALA A 212 2.38 9.76 -9.82
CA ALA A 212 2.62 10.39 -11.11
C ALA A 212 2.61 11.93 -11.01
N LYS A 213 1.67 12.52 -10.28
CA LYS A 213 1.66 13.97 -9.99
C LYS A 213 2.92 14.40 -9.24
N LEU A 214 3.35 13.62 -8.26
CA LEU A 214 4.53 13.90 -7.44
C LEU A 214 5.81 13.88 -8.28
N ASN A 215 5.97 12.87 -9.14
CA ASN A 215 7.09 12.81 -10.08
C ASN A 215 7.07 13.99 -11.07
N ASN A 216 5.92 14.30 -11.66
CA ASN A 216 5.78 15.43 -12.57
C ASN A 216 6.10 16.76 -11.90
N SER A 217 5.64 16.95 -10.66
CA SER A 217 5.95 18.14 -9.85
C SER A 217 7.44 18.21 -9.50
N SER A 218 8.06 17.08 -9.15
CA SER A 218 9.49 16.99 -8.82
C SER A 218 10.37 17.34 -10.02
N THR A 219 10.06 16.80 -11.21
CA THR A 219 10.79 17.13 -12.44
C THR A 219 10.67 18.62 -12.79
N LYS A 220 9.48 19.19 -12.64
CA LYS A 220 9.27 20.64 -12.87
C LYS A 220 10.07 21.48 -11.88
N PHE A 221 10.08 21.10 -10.60
CA PHE A 221 10.85 21.79 -9.56
C PHE A 221 12.35 21.75 -9.85
N LEU A 222 12.90 20.58 -10.21
CA LEU A 222 14.32 20.43 -10.52
C LEU A 222 14.75 21.19 -11.78
N GLY A 223 13.82 21.46 -12.70
CA GLY A 223 14.08 22.25 -13.91
C GLY A 223 14.06 23.77 -13.71
N GLN A 224 13.73 24.28 -12.51
CA GLN A 224 13.67 25.72 -12.24
C GLN A 224 15.07 26.27 -11.91
N VAL A 225 15.48 27.33 -12.60
CA VAL A 225 16.81 27.97 -12.45
C VAL A 225 16.79 29.17 -11.49
N GLU A 226 15.66 29.91 -11.42
CA GLU A 226 15.61 31.21 -10.73
C GLU A 226 14.90 31.19 -9.36
N SER A 227 13.96 30.27 -9.15
CA SER A 227 13.26 30.14 -7.86
C SER A 227 13.03 28.68 -7.52
N CYS A 228 13.52 28.26 -6.35
CA CYS A 228 13.44 26.88 -5.88
C CYS A 228 12.40 26.77 -4.75
N HIS A 229 11.15 27.15 -5.02
CA HIS A 229 10.06 26.96 -4.06
C HIS A 229 9.00 26.01 -4.63
N ALA A 230 8.53 25.07 -3.81
CA ALA A 230 7.44 24.17 -4.15
C ALA A 230 6.43 24.13 -3.02
N ARG A 231 5.17 24.45 -3.34
CA ARG A 231 4.05 24.25 -2.42
C ARG A 231 3.64 22.78 -2.44
N MET A 232 3.63 22.16 -1.28
CA MET A 232 3.36 20.74 -1.09
C MET A 232 2.17 20.56 -0.13
N ASP A 233 0.97 20.78 -0.64
CA ASP A 233 -0.25 20.58 0.15
C ASP A 233 -0.76 19.15 0.00
N ASN A 234 -1.43 18.66 1.05
CA ASN A 234 -2.12 17.36 1.05
C ASN A 234 -1.24 16.16 0.66
N ILE A 235 0.09 16.26 0.80
CA ILE A 235 1.01 15.14 0.59
C ILE A 235 1.10 14.32 1.88
N THR A 236 0.99 13.00 1.75
CA THR A 236 1.05 12.06 2.87
C THR A 236 2.49 11.73 3.28
N LEU A 237 2.66 11.18 4.48
CA LEU A 237 3.97 10.81 5.00
C LEU A 237 4.66 9.74 4.13
N MET A 238 3.92 8.74 3.65
CA MET A 238 4.44 7.71 2.74
C MET A 238 4.94 8.31 1.41
N GLU A 239 4.23 9.28 0.85
CA GLU A 239 4.60 9.97 -0.39
C GLU A 239 5.88 10.80 -0.21
N VAL A 240 5.99 11.51 0.92
CA VAL A 240 7.23 12.20 1.29
C VAL A 240 8.36 11.21 1.45
N ALA A 241 8.15 10.11 2.18
CA ALA A 241 9.16 9.07 2.37
C ALA A 241 9.65 8.49 1.03
N TYR A 242 8.74 8.35 0.07
CA TYR A 242 9.02 7.82 -1.27
C TYR A 242 9.93 8.73 -2.10
N ILE A 243 9.65 10.04 -2.16
CA ILE A 243 10.38 10.95 -3.07
C ILE A 243 11.56 11.66 -2.41
N LYS A 244 11.55 11.83 -1.08
CA LYS A 244 12.43 12.78 -0.38
C LYS A 244 13.91 12.51 -0.65
N ARG A 245 14.31 11.24 -0.77
CA ARG A 245 15.70 10.88 -1.07
C ARG A 245 16.14 11.35 -2.44
N SER A 246 15.42 10.94 -3.48
CA SER A 246 15.78 11.28 -4.85
C SER A 246 15.78 12.79 -5.05
N LEU A 247 14.78 13.49 -4.48
CA LEU A 247 14.69 14.94 -4.61
C LEU A 247 15.87 15.66 -3.95
N ILE A 248 16.22 15.32 -2.71
CA ILE A 248 17.35 15.95 -2.00
C ILE A 248 18.68 15.67 -2.73
N THR A 249 18.90 14.44 -3.18
CA THR A 249 20.13 14.08 -3.91
C THR A 249 20.21 14.84 -5.23
N ALA A 250 19.15 14.83 -6.03
CA ALA A 250 19.12 15.52 -7.32
C ALA A 250 19.30 17.04 -7.17
N SER A 251 18.63 17.67 -6.19
CA SER A 251 18.82 19.10 -5.90
C SER A 251 20.28 19.43 -5.58
N ARG A 252 20.97 18.61 -4.79
CA ARG A 252 22.39 18.83 -4.44
C ARG A 252 23.30 18.70 -5.65
N GLU A 253 23.05 17.72 -6.52
CA GLU A 253 23.84 17.52 -7.74
C GLU A 253 23.66 18.68 -8.73
N ILE A 254 22.41 19.14 -8.93
CA ILE A 254 22.13 20.30 -9.78
C ILE A 254 22.79 21.56 -9.21
N GLU A 255 22.73 21.77 -7.90
CA GLU A 255 23.39 22.91 -7.25
C GLU A 255 24.92 22.85 -7.42
N ALA A 256 25.52 21.67 -7.27
CA ALA A 256 26.96 21.49 -7.50
C ALA A 256 27.35 21.78 -8.95
N LEU A 257 26.57 21.30 -9.93
CA LEU A 257 26.80 21.58 -11.35
C LEU A 257 26.68 23.06 -11.67
N ASN A 258 25.67 23.75 -11.12
CA ASN A 258 25.51 25.19 -11.30
C ASN A 258 26.71 25.97 -10.73
N LYS A 259 27.23 25.59 -9.57
CA LYS A 259 28.45 26.20 -9.00
C LYS A 259 29.65 26.02 -9.93
N SER A 260 29.92 24.80 -10.39
CA SER A 260 31.01 24.53 -11.32
C SER A 260 30.87 25.30 -12.64
N PHE A 261 29.65 25.45 -13.17
CA PHE A 261 29.40 26.24 -14.38
C PHE A 261 29.68 27.74 -14.16
N HIS A 262 29.32 28.29 -13.00
CA HIS A 262 29.64 29.67 -12.66
C HIS A 262 31.15 29.90 -12.46
N GLU A 263 31.87 28.94 -11.89
CA GLU A 263 33.33 28.98 -11.77
C GLU A 263 34.01 28.99 -13.16
N LEU A 264 33.59 28.11 -14.08
CA LEU A 264 34.14 28.06 -15.44
C LEU A 264 33.86 29.34 -16.26
N SER A 265 32.67 29.92 -16.11
CA SER A 265 32.30 31.15 -16.82
C SER A 265 33.04 32.39 -16.29
N SER A 266 33.36 32.43 -15.00
CA SER A 266 34.19 33.50 -14.41
C SER A 266 35.67 33.39 -14.80
N GLN A 267 36.22 32.17 -14.94
CA GLN A 267 37.60 31.95 -15.42
C GLN A 267 37.77 32.38 -16.89
N ASN A 268 36.84 32.03 -17.78
CA ASN A 268 36.89 32.44 -19.19
C ASN A 268 36.84 33.97 -19.41
N SER A 269 36.13 34.71 -18.55
CA SER A 269 36.12 36.19 -18.61
C SER A 269 37.43 36.82 -18.10
N SER A 270 38.23 36.07 -17.34
CA SER A 270 39.53 36.52 -16.81
C SER A 270 40.63 36.32 -17.85
N ASP A 271 40.62 35.19 -18.56
CA ASP A 271 41.59 34.87 -19.61
C ASP A 271 41.44 35.76 -20.85
N GLN A 272 40.22 36.19 -21.21
CA GLN A 272 40.02 37.14 -22.31
C GLN A 272 40.57 38.55 -22.03
N ARG A 273 40.85 38.92 -20.78
CA ARG A 273 41.49 40.21 -20.45
C ARG A 273 43.01 40.19 -20.62
N TYR A 274 43.64 39.03 -20.77
CA TYR A 274 45.10 38.91 -20.96
C TYR A 274 45.53 38.76 -22.43
N VAL A 275 44.60 38.74 -23.38
CA VAL A 275 44.89 38.57 -24.83
C VAL A 275 44.84 39.88 -25.61
N ILE A 276 44.57 41.02 -24.94
CA ILE A 276 44.65 42.36 -25.56
C ILE A 276 45.66 43.20 -24.76
N ALA A 277 46.95 43.04 -25.07
CA ALA A 277 48.02 43.96 -24.70
C ALA A 277 49.11 43.93 -25.78
#